data_AF-A0A7X8IRH9-F1
#
_entry.id   AF-A0A7X8IRH9-F1
#
_cell.length_a   1.000
_cell.length_b   1.000
_cell.length_c   1.000
_cell.angle_alpha   90.00
_cell.angle_beta   90.00
_cell.angle_gamma   90.00
#
_symmetry.space_group_name_H-M   'P 1'
#
loop_
_entity.id
_entity.type
_entity.pdbx_description
1 polymer ?
#
loop_
_entity_poly.entity_id
_entity_poly.type
_entity_poly.pdbx_seq_one_letter_code
_entity_poly.pdbx_strand_id
1 'polypeptide(L)'
;MFWFNWVLNSLVFLLVFNFTPIINWYHTRTWEWRNPYFSLLLPLGLALVLTVVDSLRLYFVYQVLILVIAAGALYWLFGFLNRPRR
;
A
#
# COMPACT_ATOMS: atom_id res chain seq x y z
N MET A 1 1.16 2.38 -9.92
CA MET A 1 0.83 2.77 -8.54
C MET A 1 1.75 2.14 -7.50
N PHE A 2 2.14 0.86 -7.64
CA PHE A 2 3.04 0.17 -6.70
C PHE A 2 4.33 0.96 -6.38
N TRP A 3 5.12 1.33 -7.41
CA TRP A 3 6.37 2.07 -7.22
C TRP A 3 6.20 3.42 -6.54
N PHE A 4 5.11 4.14 -6.84
CA PHE A 4 4.81 5.43 -6.21
C PHE A 4 4.46 5.27 -4.72
N ASN A 5 3.62 4.29 -4.38
CA ASN A 5 3.32 3.96 -2.98
C ASN A 5 4.56 3.47 -2.24
N TRP A 6 5.41 2.67 -2.90
CA TRP A 6 6.65 2.20 -2.30
C TRP A 6 7.60 3.35 -1.97
N VAL A 7 7.78 4.31 -2.88
CA VAL A 7 8.62 5.51 -2.65
C VAL A 7 8.05 6.37 -1.52
N LEU A 8 6.74 6.64 -1.53
CA LEU A 8 6.09 7.42 -0.47
C LEU A 8 6.22 6.74 0.90
N ASN A 9 5.90 5.45 0.98
CA ASN A 9 6.05 4.68 2.22
C ASN A 9 7.51 4.67 2.69
N SER A 10 8.46 4.51 1.77
CA SER A 10 9.90 4.54 2.07
C SER A 10 10.32 5.90 2.64
N LEU A 11 9.86 7.01 2.06
CA LEU A 11 10.14 8.35 2.57
C LEU A 11 9.56 8.57 3.97
N VAL A 12 8.32 8.12 4.21
CA VAL A 12 7.68 8.21 5.53
C VAL A 12 8.46 7.39 6.57
N PHE A 13 8.77 6.13 6.27
CA PHE A 13 9.52 5.28 7.20
C PHE A 13 10.94 5.79 7.42
N LEU A 14 11.63 6.29 6.40
CA LEU A 14 12.95 6.91 6.57
C LEU A 14 12.88 8.14 7.45
N LEU A 15 11.89 9.02 7.26
CA LEU A 15 11.70 10.19 8.10
C LEU A 15 11.41 9.79 9.55
N VAL A 16 10.53 8.83 9.79
CA VAL A 16 10.18 8.38 11.15
C VAL A 16 11.37 7.73 11.85
N PHE A 17 12.09 6.81 11.18
CA PHE A 17 13.23 6.10 11.77
C PHE A 17 14.47 6.98 11.94
N ASN A 18 14.61 8.04 11.14
CA ASN A 18 15.70 9.00 11.25
C ASN A 18 15.29 10.31 11.93
N PHE A 19 14.07 10.43 12.45
CA PHE A 19 13.57 11.66 13.06
C PHE A 19 14.41 12.08 14.28
N THR A 20 14.69 11.12 15.17
CA THR A 20 15.50 11.34 16.38
C THR A 20 16.93 11.81 16.07
N PRO A 21 17.72 11.14 15.20
CA PRO A 21 19.06 11.63 14.86
C PRO A 21 19.02 12.95 14.10
N ILE A 22 18.00 13.23 13.27
CA ILE A 22 17.84 14.54 12.60
C ILE A 22 17.62 15.66 13.63
N ILE A 23 16.79 15.43 14.64
CA ILE A 23 16.53 16.39 15.72
C ILE A 23 17.78 16.60 16.58
N ASN A 24 18.43 15.50 16.99
CA ASN A 24 19.66 15.60 17.78
C ASN A 24 20.74 16.34 16.99
N TRP A 25 20.92 16.04 15.71
CA TRP A 25 21.84 16.79 14.86
C TRP A 25 21.47 18.27 14.75
N TYR A 26 20.19 18.62 14.68
CA TYR A 26 19.75 20.02 14.66
C TYR A 26 20.17 20.76 15.95
N HIS A 27 20.07 20.09 17.11
CA HIS A 27 20.40 20.68 18.41
C HIS A 27 21.91 20.68 18.72
N THR A 28 22.61 19.60 18.45
CA THR A 28 24.01 19.43 18.88
C THR A 28 25.01 19.63 17.74
N ARG A 29 24.54 19.70 16.48
CA ARG A 29 25.38 19.71 15.26
C ARG A 29 26.33 18.52 15.15
N THR A 30 26.15 17.48 15.96
CA THR A 30 26.94 16.24 15.93
C THR A 30 26.12 15.13 15.28
N TRP A 31 26.69 14.47 14.27
CA TRP A 31 26.04 13.33 13.63
C TRP A 31 26.48 12.03 14.33
N GLU A 32 25.55 11.34 14.97
CA GLU A 32 25.81 10.03 15.54
C GLU A 32 25.84 8.99 14.42
N TRP A 33 26.99 8.35 14.23
CA TRP A 33 27.16 7.25 13.27
C TRP A 33 26.37 6.03 13.75
N ARG A 34 25.10 5.96 13.33
CA ARG A 34 24.23 4.83 13.61
C ARG A 34 24.40 3.73 12.57
N ASN A 35 24.18 2.49 12.99
CA ASN A 35 24.28 1.34 12.12
C ASN A 35 23.32 1.47 10.91
N PRO A 36 23.83 1.41 9.65
CA PRO A 36 23.05 1.61 8.42
C PRO A 36 21.91 0.60 8.24
N TYR A 37 22.03 -0.58 8.85
CA TYR A 37 20.98 -1.59 8.82
C TYR A 37 19.69 -1.09 9.48
N PHE A 38 19.78 -0.34 10.57
CA PHE A 38 18.61 0.17 11.30
C PHE A 38 18.10 1.52 10.78
N SER A 39 18.96 2.34 10.16
CA SER A 39 18.58 3.66 9.65
C SER A 39 18.04 3.63 8.21
N LEU A 40 18.45 2.66 7.40
CA LEU A 40 18.07 2.56 5.99
C LEU A 40 17.37 1.25 5.63
N LEU A 41 18.00 0.10 5.92
CA LEU A 41 17.50 -1.19 5.45
C LEU A 41 16.18 -1.59 6.12
N LEU A 42 16.06 -1.39 7.43
CA LEU A 42 14.84 -1.68 8.18
C LEU A 42 13.64 -0.84 7.71
N PRO A 43 13.71 0.50 7.62
CA PRO A 43 12.60 1.31 7.10
C PRO A 43 12.24 0.99 5.63
N LEU A 44 13.22 0.69 4.77
CA LEU A 44 12.95 0.26 3.39
C LEU A 44 12.25 -1.10 3.32
N GLY A 45 12.66 -2.05 4.17
CA GLY A 45 12.01 -3.35 4.28
C GLY A 45 10.56 -3.24 4.77
N LEU A 46 10.32 -2.42 5.80
CA LEU A 46 8.97 -2.16 6.31
C LEU A 46 8.08 -1.46 5.27
N ALA A 47 8.63 -0.49 4.54
CA ALA A 47 7.93 0.16 3.44
C ALA A 47 7.51 -0.85 2.36
N LEU A 48 8.41 -1.78 2.00
CA LEU A 48 8.13 -2.82 1.02
C LEU A 48 7.02 -3.76 1.50
N VAL A 49 7.08 -4.23 2.75
CA VAL A 49 6.03 -5.07 3.34
C VAL A 49 4.68 -4.35 3.33
N LEU A 50 4.64 -3.07 3.74
CA LEU A 50 3.40 -2.29 3.75
C LEU A 50 2.82 -2.15 2.34
N THR A 51 3.66 -1.81 1.36
CA THR A 51 3.21 -1.65 -0.03
C THR A 51 2.71 -2.96 -0.64
N VAL A 52 3.32 -4.11 -0.29
CA VAL A 52 2.83 -5.44 -0.71
C VAL A 52 1.47 -5.72 -0.09
N VAL A 53 1.30 -5.48 1.22
CA VAL A 53 0.03 -5.68 1.92
C VAL A 53 -1.08 -4.80 1.33
N ASP A 54 -0.80 -3.52 1.07
CA ASP A 54 -1.75 -2.61 0.45
C ASP A 54 -2.14 -3.07 -0.97
N SER A 55 -1.17 -3.57 -1.74
CA SER A 55 -1.42 -4.06 -3.10
C SER A 55 -2.29 -5.32 -3.11
N LEU A 56 -2.09 -6.22 -2.15
CA LEU A 56 -2.94 -7.40 -1.94
C LEU A 56 -4.37 -6.99 -1.55
N ARG A 57 -4.50 -5.97 -0.69
CA ARG A 57 -5.82 -5.46 -0.29
C ARG A 57 -6.57 -4.83 -1.45
N LEU A 58 -5.88 -4.03 -2.27
CA LEU A 58 -6.44 -3.42 -3.48
C LEU A 58 -6.87 -4.50 -4.48
N TYR A 59 -6.06 -5.54 -4.64
CA TYR A 59 -6.37 -6.69 -5.49
C TYR A 59 -7.64 -7.43 -5.01
N PHE A 60 -7.76 -7.66 -3.70
CA PHE A 60 -8.97 -8.25 -3.12
C PHE A 60 -10.22 -7.40 -3.38
N VAL A 61 -10.13 -6.08 -3.22
CA VAL A 61 -11.24 -5.16 -3.53
C VAL A 61 -11.63 -5.23 -5.00
N TYR A 62 -10.66 -5.27 -5.92
CA TYR A 62 -10.94 -5.43 -7.35
C TYR A 62 -11.65 -6.74 -7.66
N GLN A 63 -11.23 -7.85 -7.04
CA GLN A 63 -11.89 -9.16 -7.24
C GLN A 63 -13.35 -9.13 -6.79
N VAL A 64 -13.64 -8.53 -5.63
CA VAL A 64 -15.02 -8.38 -5.13
C VAL A 64 -15.86 -7.54 -6.09
N LEU A 65 -15.30 -6.45 -6.61
CA LEU A 65 -16.00 -5.54 -7.52
C LEU A 65 -16.34 -6.21 -8.85
N ILE A 66 -15.39 -6.97 -9.42
CA ILE A 66 -15.63 -7.79 -10.62
C ILE A 66 -16.73 -8.83 -10.37
N LEU A 67 -16.71 -9.49 -9.21
CA LEU A 67 -17.71 -10.49 -8.85
C LEU A 67 -19.12 -9.88 -8.75
N VAL A 68 -19.24 -8.68 -8.15
CA VAL A 68 -20.51 -7.95 -8.08
C VAL A 68 -21.02 -7.56 -9.46
N ILE A 69 -20.14 -7.07 -10.34
CA ILE A 69 -20.51 -6.72 -11.73
C ILE A 69 -20.97 -7.98 -12.48
N ALA A 70 -20.22 -9.08 -12.37
CA ALA A 70 -20.56 -10.35 -13.01
C ALA A 70 -21.91 -10.90 -12.50
N ALA A 71 -22.15 -10.86 -11.19
CA ALA A 71 -23.42 -11.27 -10.59
C ALA A 71 -24.59 -10.41 -11.09
N GLY A 72 -24.41 -9.08 -11.17
CA GLY A 72 -25.43 -8.17 -11.72
C GLY A 72 -25.72 -8.43 -13.20
N ALA A 73 -24.68 -8.67 -14.00
CA ALA A 73 -24.84 -9.01 -15.42
C ALA A 73 -25.60 -10.34 -15.61
N LEU A 74 -25.28 -11.36 -14.81
CA LEU A 74 -26.00 -12.63 -14.82
C LEU A 74 -27.46 -12.47 -14.38
N TYR A 75 -27.72 -11.70 -13.32
CA TYR A 75 -29.08 -11.40 -12.89
C TYR A 75 -29.90 -10.73 -13.99
N TRP A 76 -29.32 -9.75 -14.69
CA TRP A 76 -29.97 -9.09 -15.82
C TRP A 76 -30.22 -10.06 -16.98
N LEU A 77 -29.22 -10.89 -17.33
CA LEU A 77 -29.33 -11.87 -18.41
C LEU A 77 -30.43 -12.90 -18.13
N PHE A 78 -30.45 -13.50 -16.95
CA PHE A 78 -31.49 -14.44 -16.55
C PHE A 78 -32.85 -13.76 -16.41
N GLY A 79 -32.88 -12.51 -15.91
CA GLY A 79 -34.10 -11.70 -15.84
C GLY A 79 -34.66 -11.35 -17.22
N PHE A 80 -33.82 -11.22 -18.25
CA PHE A 80 -34.23 -11.05 -19.64
C PHE A 80 -34.73 -12.37 -20.26
N LEU A 81 -34.01 -13.47 -20.03
CA LEU A 81 -34.36 -14.81 -20.52
C LEU A 81 -35.68 -15.34 -19.95
N ASN A 82 -35.98 -15.06 -18.67
CA ASN A 82 -37.21 -15.46 -18.01
C ASN A 82 -38.39 -14.51 -18.23
N ARG A 83 -38.28 -13.50 -19.10
CA ARG A 83 -39.46 -12.67 -19.43
C ARG A 83 -40.45 -13.51 -20.25
N PRO A 84 -41.71 -13.65 -19.81
CA PRO A 84 -42.73 -14.34 -20.60
C PRO A 84 -42.90 -13.59 -21.92
N ARG A 85 -42.55 -14.24 -23.03
CA ARG A 85 -42.84 -13.74 -24.38
C ARG A 85 -44.36 -13.71 -24.53
N ARG A 86 -44.96 -12.53 -24.42
CA ARG A 86 -46.32 -12.24 -24.88
C ARG A 86 -46.26 -11.78 -26.32
#